data_AF-A0A183HJI5-F1
#
_entry.id   AF-A0A183HJI5-F1
#
_cell.length_a   1.000
_cell.length_b   1.000
_cell.length_c   1.000
_cell.angle_alpha   90.00
_cell.angle_beta   90.00
_cell.angle_gamma   90.00
#
_symmetry.space_group_name_H-M   'P 1'
#
loop_
_entity.id
_entity.type
_entity.pdbx_description
1 polymer ?
#
loop_
_entity_poly.entity_id
_entity_poly.type
_entity_poly.pdbx_seq_one_letter_code
_entity_poly.pdbx_strand_id
1 'polypeptide(L)'
;MITLASNTKIVKESLEYGSLLHILSVFFNDQFEPTVRILAAELLAKMQADKLTGPRWSRFIVRFLPPIFTDALRDSPQTALSMFDSTHENPELIWNDAVRSNVKKVVSYELNQLNLLQLQNPCTKWKTDVADEKCAYSDVMDDELVVAGVFLRLFIANPSWQVRHPKQFTTELIEKVLECMERPTPDLDTVTSAFVALLSNHPTVANHILENLMK
;
A
#
# COMPACT_ATOMS: atom_id res chain seq x y z
N MET A 1 13.79 22.06 6.06
CA MET A 1 13.40 20.69 6.47
C MET A 1 14.26 19.61 5.82
N ILE A 2 14.42 19.58 4.48
CA ILE A 2 15.22 18.55 3.79
C ILE A 2 16.67 18.44 4.31
N THR A 3 17.32 19.56 4.62
CA THR A 3 18.68 19.58 5.21
C THR A 3 18.72 18.97 6.61
N LEU A 4 17.66 19.18 7.42
CA LEU A 4 17.53 18.63 8.77
C LEU A 4 17.22 17.12 8.76
N ALA A 5 16.54 16.64 7.72
CA ALA A 5 16.27 15.22 7.49
C ALA A 5 17.55 14.40 7.13
N SER A 6 18.73 15.03 7.15
CA SER A 6 20.02 14.33 7.10
C SER A 6 20.54 13.91 8.49
N ASN A 7 19.87 14.34 9.57
CA ASN A 7 20.18 13.93 10.93
C ASN A 7 19.19 12.87 11.41
N THR A 8 19.66 11.63 11.58
CA THR A 8 18.83 10.49 11.99
C THR A 8 18.06 10.71 13.30
N LYS A 9 18.60 11.48 14.25
CA LYS A 9 17.87 11.79 15.50
C LYS A 9 16.62 12.63 15.19
N ILE A 10 16.75 13.63 14.31
CA ILE A 10 15.64 14.47 13.87
C ILE A 10 14.63 13.65 13.08
N VAL A 11 15.08 12.78 12.18
CA VAL A 11 14.20 11.88 11.40
C VAL A 11 13.37 10.98 12.32
N LYS A 12 14.01 10.39 13.34
CA LYS A 12 13.34 9.57 14.35
C LYS A 12 12.29 10.38 15.12
N GLU A 13 12.72 11.51 15.68
CA GLU A 13 11.87 12.36 16.53
C GLU A 13 10.70 12.96 15.75
N SER A 14 10.94 13.35 14.50
CA SER A 14 9.90 13.86 13.59
C SER A 14 8.75 12.87 13.42
N LEU A 15 9.06 11.57 13.28
CA LEU A 15 8.05 10.53 13.18
C LEU A 15 7.26 10.40 14.50
N GLU A 16 7.94 10.43 15.64
CA GLU A 16 7.32 10.35 16.97
C GLU A 16 6.34 11.51 17.24
N TYR A 17 6.55 12.68 16.65
CA TYR A 17 5.66 13.84 16.78
C TYR A 17 4.65 13.98 15.62
N GLY A 18 4.51 12.96 14.76
CA GLY A 18 3.48 12.92 13.72
C GLY A 18 3.81 13.71 12.45
N SER A 19 5.09 14.00 12.20
CA SER A 19 5.51 14.71 10.97
C SER A 19 5.05 14.00 9.69
N LEU A 20 4.91 12.67 9.73
CA LEU A 20 4.35 11.92 8.61
C LEU A 20 2.96 12.43 8.21
N LEU A 21 2.04 12.63 9.17
CA LEU A 21 0.69 13.10 8.91
C LEU A 21 0.68 14.51 8.30
N HIS A 22 1.56 15.40 8.77
CA HIS A 22 1.73 16.73 8.18
C HIS A 22 2.25 16.67 6.74
N ILE A 23 3.21 15.80 6.47
CA ILE A 23 3.78 15.68 5.11
C ILE A 23 2.73 15.08 4.17
N LEU A 24 1.99 14.05 4.61
CA LEU A 24 0.91 13.44 3.83
C LEU A 24 -0.23 14.42 3.58
N SER A 25 -0.62 15.26 4.57
CA SER A 25 -1.69 16.24 4.37
C SER A 25 -1.33 17.30 3.32
N VAL A 26 -0.05 17.65 3.18
CA VAL A 26 0.43 18.49 2.07
C VAL A 26 0.46 17.70 0.76
N PHE A 27 1.05 16.51 0.74
CA PHE A 27 1.17 15.70 -0.48
C PHE A 27 -0.19 15.34 -1.09
N PHE A 28 -1.20 15.05 -0.27
CA PHE A 28 -2.52 14.60 -0.73
C PHE A 28 -3.46 15.74 -1.14
N ASN A 29 -3.17 16.98 -0.74
CA ASN A 29 -4.09 18.10 -0.92
C ASN A 29 -3.87 18.76 -2.29
N ASP A 30 -4.86 18.60 -3.17
CA ASP A 30 -4.88 19.15 -4.53
C ASP A 30 -5.01 20.67 -4.60
N GLN A 31 -5.32 21.33 -3.47
CA GLN A 31 -5.31 22.79 -3.37
C GLN A 31 -3.90 23.38 -3.29
N PHE A 32 -2.88 22.57 -2.99
CA PHE A 32 -1.49 23.02 -3.06
C PHE A 32 -0.96 22.91 -4.48
N GLU A 33 -0.11 23.89 -4.85
CA GLU A 33 0.66 23.85 -6.09
C GLU A 33 1.42 22.52 -6.23
N PRO A 34 1.48 21.92 -7.43
CA PRO A 34 2.17 20.64 -7.66
C PRO A 34 3.61 20.63 -7.14
N THR A 35 4.32 21.76 -7.24
CA THR A 35 5.69 21.92 -6.73
C THR A 35 5.79 21.73 -5.22
N VAL A 36 4.80 22.21 -4.45
CA VAL A 36 4.76 22.04 -2.99
C VAL A 36 4.46 20.59 -2.62
N ARG A 37 3.57 19.93 -3.36
CA ARG A 37 3.25 18.51 -3.18
C ARG A 37 4.45 17.63 -3.52
N ILE A 38 5.22 17.98 -4.56
CA ILE A 38 6.49 17.30 -4.91
C ILE A 38 7.52 17.45 -3.79
N LEU A 39 7.67 18.64 -3.20
CA LEU A 39 8.58 18.83 -2.06
C LEU A 39 8.18 17.98 -0.84
N ALA A 40 6.87 17.79 -0.61
CA ALA A 40 6.39 16.86 0.42
C ALA A 40 6.77 15.41 0.09
N ALA A 41 6.58 14.98 -1.17
CA ALA A 41 6.99 13.66 -1.65
C ALA A 41 8.52 13.44 -1.56
N GLU A 42 9.34 14.44 -1.90
CA GLU A 42 10.80 14.43 -1.72
C GLU A 42 11.18 14.26 -0.26
N LEU A 43 10.46 14.92 0.65
CA LEU A 43 10.70 14.77 2.07
C LEU A 43 10.36 13.35 2.56
N LEU A 44 9.24 12.76 2.12
CA LEU A 44 8.92 11.35 2.41
C LEU A 44 10.03 10.43 1.90
N ALA A 45 10.48 10.65 0.66
CA ALA A 45 11.56 9.90 0.04
C ALA A 45 12.86 9.98 0.84
N LYS A 46 13.19 11.18 1.34
CA LYS A 46 14.36 11.41 2.18
C LYS A 46 14.24 10.71 3.54
N MET A 47 13.08 10.75 4.19
CA MET A 47 12.86 10.12 5.50
C MET A 47 12.95 8.58 5.40
N GLN A 48 12.37 7.97 4.36
CA GLN A 48 12.47 6.51 4.16
C GLN A 48 13.86 6.04 3.73
N ALA A 49 14.71 6.93 3.20
CA ALA A 49 16.10 6.64 2.86
C ALA A 49 17.06 6.72 4.06
N ASP A 50 16.59 7.09 5.26
CA ASP A 50 17.41 7.10 6.46
C ASP A 50 17.86 5.68 6.83
N LYS A 51 19.16 5.52 7.14
CA LYS A 51 19.78 4.20 7.33
C LYS A 51 19.26 3.43 8.54
N LEU A 52 18.83 4.11 9.60
CA LEU A 52 18.44 3.47 10.87
C LEU A 52 16.93 3.43 11.06
N THR A 53 16.23 4.45 10.56
CA THR A 53 14.79 4.65 10.77
C THR A 53 13.95 4.56 9.51
N GLY A 54 14.59 4.47 8.33
CA GLY A 54 13.91 4.33 7.03
C GLY A 54 12.88 3.21 6.98
N PRO A 55 13.19 1.96 7.42
CA PRO A 55 12.20 0.88 7.46
C PRO A 55 10.97 1.20 8.32
N ARG A 56 11.16 1.95 9.42
CA ARG A 56 10.05 2.41 10.26
C ARG A 56 9.19 3.41 9.49
N TRP A 57 9.79 4.38 8.81
CA TRP A 57 9.08 5.33 7.95
C TRP A 57 8.29 4.64 6.84
N SER A 58 8.91 3.72 6.09
CA SER A 58 8.20 2.95 5.05
C SER A 58 7.01 2.19 5.65
N ARG A 59 7.17 1.56 6.82
CA ARG A 59 6.07 0.86 7.51
C ARG A 59 4.89 1.78 7.83
N PHE A 60 5.13 3.04 8.23
CA PHE A 60 4.03 3.98 8.48
C PHE A 60 3.46 4.59 7.20
N ILE A 61 4.28 4.81 6.16
CA ILE A 61 3.77 5.27 4.86
C ILE A 61 2.79 4.24 4.28
N VAL A 62 3.10 2.95 4.36
CA VAL A 62 2.22 1.91 3.80
C VAL A 62 0.86 1.78 4.51
N ARG A 63 0.71 2.38 5.70
CA ARG A 63 -0.61 2.49 6.34
C ARG A 63 -1.55 3.43 5.59
N PHE A 64 -1.03 4.38 4.83
CA PHE A 64 -1.82 5.39 4.12
C PHE A 64 -1.76 5.26 2.60
N LEU A 65 -0.70 4.65 2.08
CA LEU A 65 -0.49 4.47 0.65
C LEU A 65 -0.15 3.01 0.34
N PRO A 66 -0.71 2.38 -0.72
CA PRO A 66 -0.29 1.04 -1.13
C PRO A 66 1.24 0.92 -1.30
N PRO A 67 1.84 -0.26 -1.04
CA PRO A 67 3.30 -0.43 -1.02
C PRO A 67 4.05 0.11 -2.24
N ILE A 68 3.46 0.01 -3.44
CA ILE A 68 4.02 0.53 -4.69
C ILE A 68 4.36 2.04 -4.65
N PHE A 69 3.66 2.82 -3.83
CA PHE A 69 3.96 4.25 -3.66
C PHE A 69 5.29 4.49 -2.93
N THR A 70 5.72 3.58 -2.05
CA THR A 70 7.02 3.74 -1.38
C THR A 70 8.18 3.63 -2.37
N ASP A 71 8.07 2.72 -3.35
CA ASP A 71 9.01 2.60 -4.46
C ASP A 71 8.97 3.85 -5.34
N ALA A 72 7.76 4.25 -5.78
CA ALA A 72 7.59 5.43 -6.61
C ALA A 72 8.16 6.71 -5.96
N LEU A 73 7.97 6.88 -4.64
CA LEU A 73 8.53 7.99 -3.89
C LEU A 73 10.07 7.98 -3.88
N ARG A 74 10.71 6.80 -3.77
CA ARG A 74 12.19 6.68 -3.81
C ARG A 74 12.75 6.99 -5.18
N ASP A 75 12.06 6.51 -6.22
CA ASP A 75 12.55 6.60 -7.59
C ASP A 75 12.33 7.99 -8.19
N SER A 76 11.11 8.52 -8.06
CA SER A 76 10.72 9.81 -8.62
C SER A 76 9.51 10.40 -7.90
N PRO A 77 9.70 11.41 -7.03
CA PRO A 77 8.61 12.12 -6.35
C PRO A 77 7.55 12.70 -7.31
N GLN A 78 7.96 13.11 -8.51
CA GLN A 78 7.07 13.58 -9.57
C GLN A 78 6.19 12.43 -10.11
N THR A 79 6.78 11.26 -10.33
CA THR A 79 6.04 10.06 -10.75
C THR A 79 5.09 9.61 -9.65
N ALA A 80 5.51 9.66 -8.39
CA ALA A 80 4.65 9.34 -7.25
C ALA A 80 3.45 10.28 -7.16
N LEU A 81 3.63 11.59 -7.41
CA LEU A 81 2.53 12.54 -7.46
C LEU A 81 1.58 12.25 -8.63
N SER A 82 2.12 12.05 -9.84
CA SER A 82 1.31 11.70 -11.01
C SER A 82 0.54 10.40 -10.79
N MET A 83 1.16 9.41 -10.16
CA MET A 83 0.54 8.14 -9.81
C MET A 83 -0.55 8.34 -8.77
N PHE A 84 -0.31 9.19 -7.78
CA PHE A 84 -1.28 9.50 -6.74
C PHE A 84 -2.52 10.17 -7.33
N ASP A 85 -2.38 11.14 -8.24
CA ASP A 85 -3.51 11.86 -8.82
C ASP A 85 -4.26 11.06 -9.91
N SER A 86 -3.67 9.98 -10.43
CA SER A 86 -4.28 9.16 -11.49
C SER A 86 -5.06 7.97 -10.94
N THR A 87 -6.06 7.49 -11.69
CA THR A 87 -6.79 6.25 -11.36
C THR A 87 -6.06 5.02 -11.89
N HIS A 88 -5.88 4.03 -11.02
CA HIS A 88 -5.30 2.74 -11.37
C HIS A 88 -6.19 1.63 -10.83
N GLU A 89 -6.68 0.77 -11.71
CA GLU A 89 -7.34 -0.48 -11.31
C GLU A 89 -6.73 -1.61 -12.14
N ASN A 90 -5.90 -2.41 -11.49
CA ASN A 90 -5.27 -3.59 -12.05
C ASN A 90 -5.16 -4.68 -10.97
N PRO A 91 -4.78 -5.91 -11.34
CA PRO A 91 -4.74 -7.03 -10.40
C PRO A 91 -3.89 -6.81 -9.14
N GLU A 92 -2.97 -5.85 -9.11
CA GLU A 92 -2.09 -5.58 -7.95
C GLU A 92 -2.33 -4.19 -7.32
N LEU A 93 -3.25 -3.39 -7.85
CA LEU A 93 -3.52 -2.05 -7.35
C LEU A 93 -4.96 -1.59 -7.65
N ILE A 94 -5.69 -1.27 -6.60
CA ILE A 94 -6.92 -0.47 -6.65
C ILE A 94 -6.61 0.90 -6.04
N TRP A 95 -6.55 1.92 -6.90
CA TRP A 95 -6.30 3.31 -6.54
C TRP A 95 -7.17 4.23 -7.37
N ASN A 96 -8.39 4.47 -6.91
CA ASN A 96 -9.38 5.32 -7.56
C ASN A 96 -9.78 6.50 -6.65
N ASP A 97 -10.72 7.34 -7.10
CA ASP A 97 -11.17 8.51 -6.35
C ASP A 97 -11.78 8.16 -4.98
N ALA A 98 -12.45 7.01 -4.87
CA ALA A 98 -13.03 6.56 -3.60
C ALA A 98 -11.92 6.23 -2.58
N VAL A 99 -10.92 5.46 -2.99
CA VAL A 99 -9.75 5.13 -2.15
C VAL A 99 -8.98 6.39 -1.76
N ARG A 100 -8.69 7.28 -2.74
CA ARG A 100 -8.03 8.57 -2.49
C ARG A 100 -8.78 9.42 -1.48
N SER A 101 -10.10 9.55 -1.66
CA SER A 101 -10.97 10.32 -0.79
C SER A 101 -10.96 9.77 0.64
N ASN A 102 -11.01 8.44 0.79
CA ASN A 102 -10.96 7.79 2.10
C ASN A 102 -9.62 8.07 2.82
N VAL A 103 -8.51 7.83 2.13
CA VAL A 103 -7.17 8.07 2.67
C VAL A 103 -6.97 9.53 3.07
N LYS A 104 -7.43 10.50 2.24
CA LYS A 104 -7.41 11.94 2.56
C LYS A 104 -8.17 12.23 3.87
N LYS A 105 -9.35 11.62 4.05
CA LYS A 105 -10.17 11.79 5.27
C LYS A 105 -9.48 11.21 6.50
N VAL A 106 -8.92 10.00 6.40
CA VAL A 106 -8.23 9.35 7.52
C VAL A 106 -7.02 10.18 7.98
N VAL A 107 -6.16 10.62 7.04
CA VAL A 107 -5.01 11.48 7.39
C VAL A 107 -5.47 12.79 8.01
N SER A 108 -6.50 13.43 7.47
CA SER A 108 -7.03 14.69 8.01
C SER A 108 -7.58 14.50 9.43
N TYR A 109 -8.30 13.41 9.67
CA TYR A 109 -8.82 13.07 10.99
C TYR A 109 -7.70 12.82 11.99
N GLU A 110 -6.76 11.92 11.68
CA GLU A 110 -5.63 11.62 12.57
C GLU A 110 -4.80 12.86 12.89
N LEU A 111 -4.54 13.71 11.88
CA LEU A 111 -3.81 14.95 12.06
C LEU A 111 -4.55 15.94 12.96
N ASN A 112 -5.86 16.11 12.77
CA ASN A 112 -6.66 16.97 13.63
C ASN A 112 -6.70 16.48 15.08
N GLN A 113 -6.84 15.17 15.30
CA GLN A 113 -6.79 14.58 16.63
C GLN A 113 -5.44 14.81 17.32
N LEU A 114 -4.33 14.62 16.59
CA LEU A 114 -3.00 14.90 17.10
C LEU A 114 -2.81 16.39 17.45
N ASN A 115 -3.22 17.29 16.55
CA ASN A 115 -3.14 18.73 16.76
C ASN A 115 -3.91 19.16 18.01
N LEU A 116 -5.13 18.65 18.23
CA LEU A 116 -5.92 18.95 19.43
C LEU A 116 -5.19 18.53 20.72
N LEU A 117 -4.53 17.39 20.72
CA LEU A 117 -3.73 16.94 21.88
C LEU A 117 -2.45 17.76 22.05
N GLN A 118 -1.79 18.13 20.95
CA GLN A 118 -0.57 18.94 20.99
C GLN A 118 -0.83 20.39 21.40
N LEU A 119 -2.01 20.93 21.12
CA LEU A 119 -2.46 22.22 21.65
C LEU A 119 -2.58 22.21 23.18
N GLN A 120 -2.95 21.06 23.77
CA GLN A 120 -3.01 20.90 25.23
C GLN A 120 -1.63 20.61 25.82
N ASN A 121 -0.82 19.80 25.14
CA ASN A 121 0.54 19.46 25.54
C ASN A 121 1.44 19.30 24.30
N PRO A 122 2.32 20.27 24.00
CA PRO A 122 3.21 20.22 22.84
C PRO A 122 4.15 19.01 22.80
N CYS A 123 4.43 18.39 23.94
CA CYS A 123 5.24 17.17 24.04
C CYS A 123 4.46 15.89 23.71
N THR A 124 3.19 15.99 23.28
CA THR A 124 2.38 14.83 22.92
C THR A 124 2.91 14.17 21.64
N LYS A 125 3.27 12.90 21.77
CA LYS A 125 3.70 12.05 20.65
C LYS A 125 2.51 11.48 19.89
N TRP A 126 2.69 11.29 18.59
CA TRP A 126 1.78 10.52 17.76
C TRP A 126 1.79 9.06 18.22
N LYS A 127 0.60 8.46 18.32
CA LYS A 127 0.43 7.07 18.76
C LYS A 127 0.84 6.12 17.64
N THR A 128 2.13 5.80 17.57
CA THR A 128 2.70 4.90 16.56
C THR A 128 2.58 3.42 16.91
N ASP A 129 2.19 3.10 18.14
CA ASP A 129 2.43 1.76 18.73
C ASP A 129 1.29 0.77 18.49
N VAL A 130 0.26 1.17 17.74
CA VAL A 130 -0.85 0.31 17.36
C VAL A 130 -0.42 -0.50 16.14
N ALA A 131 0.24 -1.63 16.40
CA ALA A 131 0.79 -2.51 15.38
C ALA A 131 -0.28 -3.11 14.44
N ASP A 132 -1.55 -3.06 14.84
CA ASP A 132 -2.70 -3.71 14.19
C ASP A 132 -3.75 -2.72 13.65
N GLU A 133 -3.43 -1.43 13.51
CA GLU A 133 -4.35 -0.51 12.83
C GLU A 133 -4.47 -0.88 11.35
N LYS A 134 -5.70 -1.15 10.90
CA LYS A 134 -6.03 -1.37 9.50
C LYS A 134 -5.48 -0.22 8.64
N CYS A 135 -5.05 -0.53 7.42
CA CYS A 135 -4.60 0.49 6.48
C CYS A 135 -5.74 1.46 6.16
N ALA A 136 -5.45 2.74 5.91
CA ALA A 136 -6.44 3.78 5.61
C ALA A 136 -7.26 3.55 4.33
N TYR A 137 -6.94 2.50 3.57
CA TYR A 137 -7.63 2.08 2.37
C TYR A 137 -8.26 0.67 2.49
N SER A 138 -8.19 0.02 3.66
CA SER A 138 -8.73 -1.33 3.86
C SER A 138 -10.22 -1.41 3.68
N ASP A 139 -10.98 -0.40 4.14
CA ASP A 139 -12.44 -0.46 4.16
C ASP A 139 -13.02 -0.48 2.74
N VAL A 140 -12.29 0.11 1.78
CA VAL A 140 -12.65 0.06 0.35
C VAL A 140 -12.27 -1.28 -0.29
N MET A 141 -11.43 -2.06 0.38
CA MET A 141 -10.94 -3.37 -0.06
C MET A 141 -11.61 -4.54 0.68
N ASP A 142 -12.42 -4.31 1.71
CA ASP A 142 -13.03 -5.37 2.53
C ASP A 142 -13.96 -6.30 1.71
N ASP A 143 -14.50 -5.81 0.58
CA ASP A 143 -15.34 -6.58 -0.35
C ASP A 143 -14.55 -7.28 -1.49
N GLU A 144 -13.23 -7.10 -1.55
CA GLU A 144 -12.40 -7.69 -2.61
C GLU A 144 -11.72 -8.98 -2.14
N LEU A 145 -11.79 -10.03 -2.97
CA LEU A 145 -11.08 -11.27 -2.72
C LEU A 145 -9.63 -11.16 -3.18
N VAL A 146 -8.70 -11.16 -2.23
CA VAL A 146 -7.27 -10.97 -2.46
C VAL A 146 -6.49 -12.22 -2.09
N VAL A 147 -5.58 -12.64 -2.96
CA VAL A 147 -4.62 -13.74 -2.70
C VAL A 147 -3.23 -13.27 -3.07
N ALA A 148 -2.25 -13.41 -2.16
CA ALA A 148 -0.88 -12.90 -2.34
C ALA A 148 -0.78 -11.43 -2.80
N GLY A 149 -1.73 -10.57 -2.37
CA GLY A 149 -1.80 -9.17 -2.81
C GLY A 149 -2.42 -8.95 -4.21
N VAL A 150 -2.99 -9.98 -4.82
CA VAL A 150 -3.66 -9.93 -6.13
C VAL A 150 -5.18 -9.95 -5.96
N PHE A 151 -5.86 -8.94 -6.52
CA PHE A 151 -7.30 -8.84 -6.58
C PHE A 151 -7.86 -9.81 -7.63
N LEU A 152 -8.49 -10.91 -7.20
CA LEU A 152 -8.88 -12.01 -8.10
C LEU A 152 -9.87 -11.56 -9.17
N ARG A 153 -10.82 -10.68 -8.82
CA ARG A 153 -11.78 -10.12 -9.77
C ARG A 153 -11.08 -9.41 -10.94
N LEU A 154 -10.07 -8.59 -10.64
CA LEU A 154 -9.30 -7.85 -11.65
C LEU A 154 -8.36 -8.77 -12.42
N PHE A 155 -7.78 -9.78 -11.77
CA PHE A 155 -6.95 -10.78 -12.45
C PHE A 155 -7.75 -11.59 -13.47
N ILE A 156 -8.95 -12.05 -13.10
CA ILE A 156 -9.84 -12.77 -14.03
C ILE A 156 -10.21 -11.90 -15.23
N ALA A 157 -10.47 -10.60 -15.00
CA ALA A 157 -10.78 -9.65 -16.06
C ALA A 157 -9.57 -9.32 -16.96
N ASN A 158 -8.34 -9.44 -16.44
CA ASN A 158 -7.10 -9.21 -17.17
C ASN A 158 -6.09 -10.34 -16.93
N PRO A 159 -6.34 -11.53 -17.48
CA PRO A 159 -5.61 -12.74 -17.10
C PRO A 159 -4.21 -12.83 -17.72
N SER A 160 -3.86 -11.92 -18.64
CA SER A 160 -2.51 -11.80 -19.18
C SER A 160 -1.59 -10.91 -18.33
N TRP A 161 -2.10 -10.36 -17.21
CA TRP A 161 -1.33 -9.51 -16.31
C TRP A 161 -0.12 -10.25 -15.73
N GLN A 162 1.06 -9.64 -15.85
CA GLN A 162 2.30 -10.19 -15.29
C GLN A 162 2.43 -9.78 -13.83
N VAL A 163 1.89 -10.61 -12.92
CA VAL A 163 2.00 -10.43 -11.47
C VAL A 163 3.49 -10.36 -11.06
N ARG A 164 3.83 -9.44 -10.15
CA ARG A 164 5.22 -9.21 -9.70
C ARG A 164 5.83 -10.43 -9.01
N HIS A 165 5.03 -11.16 -8.24
CA HIS A 165 5.44 -12.35 -7.49
C HIS A 165 4.67 -13.60 -7.93
N PRO A 166 4.86 -14.07 -9.18
CA PRO A 166 4.00 -15.09 -9.78
C PRO A 166 4.08 -16.43 -9.05
N LYS A 167 5.24 -16.78 -8.49
CA LYS A 167 5.41 -18.02 -7.69
C LYS A 167 4.59 -17.98 -6.40
N GLN A 168 4.66 -16.88 -5.66
CA GLN A 168 3.91 -16.70 -4.42
C GLN A 168 2.41 -16.72 -4.70
N PHE A 169 1.96 -15.95 -5.70
CA PHE A 169 0.57 -15.93 -6.12
C PHE A 169 0.06 -17.33 -6.50
N THR A 170 0.86 -18.08 -7.25
CA THR A 170 0.50 -19.46 -7.63
C THR A 170 0.33 -20.36 -6.41
N THR A 171 1.30 -20.37 -5.50
CA THR A 171 1.28 -21.22 -4.31
C THR A 171 0.06 -20.89 -3.44
N GLU A 172 -0.13 -19.61 -3.09
CA GLU A 172 -1.25 -19.19 -2.23
C GLU A 172 -2.61 -19.39 -2.91
N LEU A 173 -2.69 -19.24 -4.25
CA LEU A 173 -3.93 -19.50 -4.98
C LEU A 173 -4.29 -20.98 -4.97
N ILE A 174 -3.32 -21.88 -5.12
CA ILE A 174 -3.56 -23.33 -5.02
C ILE A 174 -4.00 -23.69 -3.61
N GLU A 175 -3.30 -23.20 -2.58
CA GLU A 175 -3.69 -23.41 -1.19
C GLU A 175 -5.13 -22.93 -0.95
N LYS A 176 -5.51 -21.78 -1.51
CA LYS A 176 -6.87 -21.25 -1.41
C LYS A 176 -7.89 -22.10 -2.15
N VAL A 177 -7.57 -22.61 -3.35
CA VAL A 177 -8.43 -23.56 -4.08
C VAL A 177 -8.67 -24.81 -3.23
N LEU A 178 -7.61 -25.41 -2.68
CA LEU A 178 -7.70 -26.62 -1.85
C LEU A 178 -8.55 -26.38 -0.60
N GLU A 179 -8.34 -25.26 0.11
CA GLU A 179 -9.16 -24.87 1.26
C GLU A 179 -10.65 -24.76 0.89
N CYS A 180 -10.96 -24.12 -0.24
CA CYS A 180 -12.33 -23.94 -0.71
C CYS A 180 -12.97 -25.26 -1.20
N MET A 181 -12.16 -26.23 -1.67
CA MET A 181 -12.65 -27.56 -2.04
C MET A 181 -12.97 -28.42 -0.81
N GLU A 182 -12.17 -28.33 0.25
CA GLU A 182 -12.46 -29.01 1.52
C GLU A 182 -13.68 -28.43 2.22
N ARG A 183 -13.87 -27.11 2.12
CA ARG A 183 -15.00 -26.38 2.70
C ARG A 183 -15.56 -25.39 1.67
N PRO A 184 -16.62 -25.77 0.93
CA PRO A 184 -17.21 -24.90 -0.08
C PRO A 184 -17.61 -23.54 0.51
N THR A 185 -16.94 -22.49 0.04
CA THR A 185 -17.24 -21.09 0.35
C THR A 185 -17.93 -20.43 -0.85
N PRO A 186 -18.61 -19.28 -0.67
CA PRO A 186 -19.13 -18.48 -1.78
C PRO A 186 -18.03 -18.04 -2.78
N ASP A 187 -16.77 -18.04 -2.35
CA ASP A 187 -15.61 -17.61 -3.12
C ASP A 187 -15.08 -18.67 -4.10
N LEU A 188 -15.56 -19.92 -4.00
CA LEU A 188 -15.05 -21.06 -4.77
C LEU A 188 -15.04 -20.79 -6.28
N ASP A 189 -16.11 -20.21 -6.82
CA ASP A 189 -16.21 -19.91 -8.26
C ASP A 189 -15.17 -18.88 -8.69
N THR A 190 -14.93 -17.85 -7.89
CA THR A 190 -13.93 -16.81 -8.15
C THR A 190 -12.52 -17.37 -8.07
N VAL A 191 -12.23 -18.15 -7.03
CA VAL A 191 -10.91 -18.76 -6.79
C VAL A 191 -10.56 -19.75 -7.91
N THR A 192 -11.51 -20.61 -8.29
CA THR A 192 -11.30 -21.58 -9.38
C THR A 192 -11.19 -20.89 -10.75
N SER A 193 -11.99 -19.85 -11.01
CA SER A 193 -11.88 -19.05 -12.24
C SER A 193 -10.51 -18.37 -12.36
N ALA A 194 -9.99 -17.79 -11.27
CA ALA A 194 -8.64 -17.22 -11.24
C ALA A 194 -7.57 -18.28 -11.47
N PHE A 195 -7.73 -19.48 -10.90
CA PHE A 195 -6.81 -20.59 -11.11
C PHE A 195 -6.79 -21.08 -12.57
N VAL A 196 -7.97 -21.24 -13.19
CA VAL A 196 -8.07 -21.58 -14.62
C VAL A 196 -7.45 -20.50 -15.50
N ALA A 197 -7.70 -19.22 -15.19
CA ALA A 197 -7.10 -18.09 -15.89
C ALA A 197 -5.57 -18.10 -15.80
N LEU A 198 -5.01 -18.39 -14.62
CA LEU A 198 -3.58 -18.52 -14.38
C LEU A 198 -2.97 -19.62 -15.26
N LEU A 199 -3.54 -20.83 -15.23
CA LEU A 199 -3.04 -21.97 -16.02
C LEU A 199 -3.12 -21.73 -17.53
N SER A 200 -4.19 -21.07 -17.98
CA SER A 200 -4.43 -20.82 -19.40
C SER A 200 -3.50 -19.75 -19.98
N ASN A 201 -3.14 -18.73 -19.20
CA ASN A 201 -2.37 -17.58 -19.68
C ASN A 201 -0.88 -17.64 -19.30
N HIS A 202 -0.51 -18.47 -18.32
CA HIS A 202 0.87 -18.60 -17.84
C HIS A 202 1.32 -20.07 -17.85
N PRO A 203 1.53 -20.68 -19.03
CA PRO A 203 1.82 -22.11 -19.17
C PRO A 203 3.14 -22.55 -18.51
N THR A 204 4.09 -21.64 -18.31
CA THR A 204 5.34 -21.91 -17.56
C THR A 204 5.08 -22.19 -16.08
N VAL A 205 4.01 -21.61 -15.51
CA VAL A 205 3.58 -21.83 -14.13
C VAL A 205 2.97 -23.22 -13.98
N ALA A 206 2.17 -23.67 -14.95
CA ALA A 206 1.57 -25.00 -14.95
C ALA A 206 2.64 -26.11 -14.86
N ASN A 207 3.76 -25.96 -15.58
CA ASN A 207 4.88 -26.90 -15.49
C ASN A 207 5.49 -26.97 -14.09
N HIS A 208 5.61 -25.83 -13.41
CA HIS A 208 6.17 -25.77 -12.06
C HIS A 208 5.25 -26.39 -11.00
N ILE A 209 3.93 -26.29 -11.20
CA ILE A 209 2.94 -26.95 -10.33
C ILE A 209 3.04 -28.46 -10.45
N LEU A 210 3.13 -28.98 -11.68
CA LEU A 210 3.28 -30.42 -11.94
C LEU A 210 4.56 -30.98 -11.30
N GLU A 211 5.68 -30.27 -11.37
CA GLU A 211 6.93 -30.67 -10.73
C GLU A 211 6.84 -30.75 -9.20
N ASN A 212 6.04 -29.88 -8.57
CA ASN A 212 5.86 -29.87 -7.11
C ASN A 212 4.82 -30.89 -6.62
N LEU A 213 3.81 -31.23 -7.42
CA LEU A 213 2.82 -32.27 -7.08
C LEU A 213 3.36 -33.71 -7.28
N MET A 214 4.43 -33.89 -8.04
CA MET A 214 5.07 -35.19 -8.30
C MET A 214 6.23 -35.52 -7.33
N LYS A 215 6.45 -34.71 -6.29
CA LYS A 215 7.42 -34.97 -5.22
C LYS A 215 6.70 -35.26 -3.91
#